data_AF-A0A8D8W825-F1
#
_entry.id   AF-A0A8D8W825-F1
#
_cell.length_a   1.000
_cell.length_b   1.000
_cell.length_c   1.000
_cell.angle_alpha   90.00
_cell.angle_beta   90.00
_cell.angle_gamma   90.00
#
_symmetry.space_group_name_H-M   'P 1'
#
loop_
_entity.id
_entity.type
_entity.pdbx_description
1 polymer ?
#
loop_
_entity_poly.entity_id
_entity_poly.type
_entity_poly.pdbx_seq_one_letter_code
_entity_poly.pdbx_strand_id
1 'polypeptide(L)'
;NELKIFLDEAEEGLATPLVKGDYDALVKIITYLKKVRDRQAETDVMFEPLVAIMRVLKQYDMDFPERVYLMLQELPERWANMKKNSVTTKTTAQPLIAAESANIRRRVVLFDIRQSTYKENFKHKCFFQWSCTDPYREIDKASIEMIEMENTLNKLTEQAALFEINKPDGKALINARKELRMAKLVWDYIQVIKGWMQNWRETLWKNIDSEAMDMELKKFTKELRTLDKDMRNWEIFLRLESEIKNMIAALKAVTELQNPAIRERHWEELIAVTGVRFRIVDNTTLDDLLQLELYRFEDEVKNIVDKSVKEQQMEKTLKDFDKVGFEHK
;
A
#
# COMPACT_ATOMS: atom_id res chain seq x y z
N ASN A 1 8.50 -48.84 10.14
CA ASN A 1 8.03 -48.03 11.29
C ASN A 1 7.15 -46.88 10.87
N GLU A 2 7.52 -46.07 9.88
CA GLU A 2 6.71 -44.93 9.42
C GLU A 2 5.27 -45.30 9.01
N LEU A 3 5.08 -46.36 8.21
CA LEU A 3 3.74 -46.80 7.80
C LEU A 3 2.88 -47.26 8.99
N LYS A 4 3.48 -47.90 10.00
CA LYS A 4 2.77 -48.36 11.19
C LYS A 4 2.24 -47.18 12.01
N ILE A 5 3.09 -46.17 12.24
CA ILE A 5 2.70 -44.93 12.93
C ILE A 5 1.56 -44.23 12.19
N PHE A 6 1.68 -44.12 10.86
CA PHE A 6 0.62 -43.56 10.04
C PHE A 6 -0.71 -44.32 10.13
N LEU A 7 -0.67 -45.65 10.12
CA LEU A 7 -1.86 -46.50 10.27
C LEU A 7 -2.53 -46.27 11.63
N ASP A 8 -1.76 -46.24 12.71
CA ASP A 8 -2.28 -46.02 14.07
C ASP A 8 -2.96 -44.62 14.16
N GLU A 9 -2.32 -43.56 13.64
CA GLU A 9 -2.88 -42.20 13.61
C GLU A 9 -4.15 -42.08 12.73
N ALA A 10 -4.16 -42.75 11.58
CA ALA A 10 -5.29 -42.70 10.65
C ALA A 10 -6.50 -43.50 11.19
N GLU A 11 -6.26 -44.60 11.90
CA GLU A 11 -7.30 -45.40 12.55
C GLU A 11 -8.00 -44.58 13.64
N GLU A 12 -7.23 -43.91 14.49
CA GLU A 12 -7.75 -43.00 15.51
C GLU A 12 -8.49 -41.80 14.88
N GLY A 13 -7.92 -41.23 13.81
CA GLY A 13 -8.52 -40.12 13.07
C GLY A 13 -9.89 -40.46 12.48
N LEU A 14 -10.00 -41.62 11.81
CA LEU A 14 -11.24 -42.07 11.17
C LEU A 14 -12.28 -42.64 12.14
N ALA A 15 -11.86 -43.03 13.35
CA ALA A 15 -12.75 -43.49 14.43
C ALA A 15 -13.46 -42.35 15.18
N THR A 16 -13.11 -41.09 14.89
CA THR A 16 -13.75 -39.91 15.51
C THR A 16 -15.26 -39.91 15.22
N PRO A 17 -16.14 -39.80 16.23
CA PRO A 17 -17.59 -39.86 16.01
C PRO A 17 -18.08 -38.63 15.22
N LEU A 18 -18.88 -38.87 14.19
CA LEU A 18 -19.50 -37.82 13.39
C LEU A 18 -20.82 -37.37 14.02
N VAL A 19 -20.84 -36.19 14.63
CA VAL A 19 -22.05 -35.54 15.11
C VAL A 19 -22.42 -34.38 14.18
N LYS A 20 -23.71 -34.22 13.89
CA LYS A 20 -24.21 -33.12 13.06
C LYS A 20 -23.89 -31.78 13.73
N GLY A 21 -23.10 -30.94 13.06
CA GLY A 21 -22.69 -29.62 13.56
C GLY A 21 -21.29 -29.58 14.16
N ASP A 22 -20.60 -30.72 14.27
CA ASP A 22 -19.19 -30.77 14.68
C ASP A 22 -18.28 -30.55 13.48
N TYR A 23 -17.89 -29.28 13.29
CA TYR A 23 -17.00 -28.88 12.19
C TYR A 23 -15.59 -29.45 12.37
N ASP A 24 -15.07 -29.51 13.60
CA ASP A 24 -13.69 -29.92 13.87
C ASP A 24 -13.51 -31.42 13.65
N ALA A 25 -14.48 -32.25 14.08
CA ALA A 25 -14.50 -33.67 13.77
C ALA A 25 -14.58 -33.93 12.25
N LEU A 26 -15.39 -33.15 11.54
CA LEU A 26 -15.53 -33.25 10.08
C LEU A 26 -14.21 -32.90 9.37
N VAL A 27 -13.53 -31.83 9.79
CA VAL A 27 -12.22 -31.42 9.28
C VAL A 27 -11.17 -32.50 9.51
N LYS A 28 -11.13 -33.07 10.72
CA LYS A 28 -10.19 -34.16 11.07
C LYS A 28 -10.40 -35.36 10.13
N ILE A 29 -11.64 -35.80 9.96
CA ILE A 29 -11.97 -36.93 9.08
C ILE A 29 -11.62 -36.63 7.62
N ILE A 30 -11.99 -35.47 7.07
CA ILE A 30 -11.64 -35.10 5.68
C ILE A 30 -10.12 -35.10 5.49
N THR A 31 -9.37 -34.59 6.48
CA THR A 31 -7.91 -34.54 6.43
C THR A 31 -7.30 -35.94 6.37
N TYR A 32 -7.76 -36.87 7.22
CA TYR A 32 -7.26 -38.25 7.19
C TYR A 32 -7.73 -39.02 5.95
N LEU A 33 -8.96 -38.81 5.48
CA LEU A 33 -9.44 -39.36 4.21
C LEU A 33 -8.55 -38.90 3.03
N LYS A 34 -8.14 -37.63 3.03
CA LYS A 34 -7.21 -37.07 2.03
C LYS A 34 -5.82 -37.69 2.15
N LYS A 35 -5.25 -37.78 3.36
CA LYS A 35 -3.94 -38.42 3.60
C LYS A 35 -3.92 -39.88 3.15
N VAL A 36 -4.97 -40.65 3.45
CA VAL A 36 -5.09 -42.06 3.03
C VAL A 36 -5.16 -42.16 1.51
N ARG A 37 -5.93 -41.30 0.84
CA ARG A 37 -6.01 -41.24 -0.63
C ARG A 37 -4.64 -40.91 -1.26
N ASP A 38 -3.97 -39.87 -0.76
CA ASP A 38 -2.73 -39.38 -1.35
C ASP A 38 -1.57 -40.39 -1.15
N ARG A 39 -1.55 -41.13 -0.03
CA ARG A 39 -0.55 -42.18 0.25
C ARG A 39 -0.85 -43.52 -0.46
N GLN A 40 -2.02 -43.66 -1.07
CA GLN A 40 -2.51 -44.96 -1.53
C GLN A 40 -1.67 -45.54 -2.66
N ALA A 41 -1.34 -44.74 -3.68
CA ALA A 41 -0.57 -45.23 -4.83
C ALA A 41 0.82 -45.75 -4.45
N GLU A 42 1.52 -45.03 -3.55
CA GLU A 42 2.84 -45.43 -3.08
C GLU A 42 2.79 -46.65 -2.15
N THR A 43 1.82 -46.67 -1.23
CA THR A 43 1.68 -47.74 -0.23
C THR A 43 1.18 -49.05 -0.86
N ASP A 44 0.39 -48.99 -1.95
CA ASP A 44 -0.06 -50.19 -2.64
C ASP A 44 1.11 -50.91 -3.36
N VAL A 45 2.13 -50.19 -3.82
CA VAL A 45 3.27 -50.76 -4.57
C VAL A 45 4.47 -51.08 -3.66
N MET A 46 4.58 -50.48 -2.47
CA MET A 46 5.78 -50.65 -1.61
C MET A 46 5.98 -52.08 -1.07
N PHE A 47 4.93 -52.89 -0.96
CA PHE A 47 5.01 -54.20 -0.32
C PHE A 47 5.61 -55.28 -1.23
N GLU A 48 5.32 -55.24 -2.53
CA GLU A 48 5.75 -56.27 -3.49
C GLU A 48 7.29 -56.36 -3.62
N PRO A 49 8.05 -55.25 -3.76
CA PRO A 49 9.51 -55.31 -3.79
C PRO A 49 10.12 -55.87 -2.49
N LEU A 50 9.52 -55.58 -1.33
CA LEU A 50 10.02 -56.06 -0.04
C LEU A 50 9.83 -57.57 0.10
N VAL A 51 8.67 -58.10 -0.34
CA VAL A 51 8.42 -59.55 -0.41
C VAL A 51 9.42 -60.23 -1.35
N ALA A 52 9.72 -59.62 -2.50
CA ALA A 52 10.68 -60.15 -3.46
C ALA A 52 12.11 -60.19 -2.91
N ILE A 53 12.56 -59.11 -2.25
CA ILE A 53 13.88 -59.04 -1.60
C ILE A 53 14.02 -60.11 -0.52
N MET A 54 13.00 -60.30 0.32
CA MET A 54 13.02 -61.35 1.35
C MET A 54 13.09 -62.75 0.74
N ARG A 55 12.40 -62.98 -0.38
CA ARG A 55 12.46 -64.25 -1.10
C ARG A 55 13.86 -64.52 -1.65
N VAL A 56 14.52 -63.52 -2.22
CA VAL A 56 15.88 -63.65 -2.76
C VAL A 56 16.89 -63.88 -1.63
N LEU A 57 16.84 -63.10 -0.55
CA LEU A 57 17.78 -63.25 0.57
C LEU A 57 17.65 -64.60 1.28
N LYS A 58 16.43 -65.15 1.35
CA LYS A 58 16.19 -66.51 1.83
C LYS A 58 16.84 -67.60 0.96
N GLN A 59 17.08 -67.33 -0.34
CA GLN A 59 17.83 -68.26 -1.21
C GLN A 59 19.34 -68.25 -0.93
N TYR A 60 19.84 -67.22 -0.26
CA TYR A 60 21.24 -67.06 0.12
C TYR A 60 21.50 -67.37 1.62
N ASP A 61 20.59 -68.10 2.28
CA ASP A 61 20.63 -68.42 3.73
C ASP A 61 20.75 -67.18 4.65
N MET A 62 20.36 -66.00 4.17
CA MET A 62 20.27 -64.79 4.96
C MET A 62 18.85 -64.63 5.52
N ASP A 63 18.71 -64.88 6.82
CA ASP A 63 17.42 -64.77 7.50
C ASP A 63 17.21 -63.42 8.19
N PHE A 64 15.98 -62.92 8.14
CA PHE A 64 15.60 -61.72 8.87
C PHE A 64 15.10 -62.07 10.28
N PRO A 65 15.17 -61.11 11.23
CA PRO A 65 14.49 -61.24 12.51
C PRO A 65 12.99 -61.51 12.32
N GLU A 66 12.42 -62.41 13.12
CA GLU A 66 11.00 -62.84 13.07
C GLU A 66 10.00 -61.66 13.04
N ARG A 67 10.31 -60.58 13.77
CA ARG A 67 9.54 -59.32 13.76
C ARG A 67 9.31 -58.74 12.35
N VAL A 68 10.27 -58.90 11.43
CA VAL A 68 10.18 -58.36 10.06
C VAL A 68 9.18 -59.16 9.24
N TYR A 69 9.17 -60.49 9.41
CA TYR A 69 8.19 -61.37 8.79
C TYR A 69 6.77 -61.07 9.27
N LEU A 70 6.59 -60.90 10.59
CA LEU A 70 5.30 -60.53 11.17
C LEU A 70 4.81 -59.18 10.64
N MET A 71 5.67 -58.16 10.62
CA MET A 71 5.31 -56.84 10.07
C MET A 71 4.92 -56.90 8.59
N LEU A 72 5.59 -57.73 7.79
CA LEU A 72 5.30 -57.86 6.36
C LEU A 72 3.99 -58.60 6.07
N GLN A 73 3.50 -59.42 7.01
CA GLN A 73 2.18 -60.06 6.95
C GLN A 73 1.08 -59.15 7.48
N GLU A 74 1.29 -58.49 8.61
CA GLU A 74 0.28 -57.67 9.28
C GLU A 74 0.01 -56.34 8.58
N LEU A 75 1.04 -55.64 8.10
CA LEU A 75 0.88 -54.29 7.55
C LEU A 75 0.04 -54.23 6.26
N PRO A 76 0.15 -55.18 5.30
CA PRO A 76 -0.75 -55.22 4.14
C PRO A 76 -2.21 -55.42 4.53
N GLU A 77 -2.50 -56.28 5.51
CA GLU A 77 -3.87 -56.53 5.98
C GLU A 77 -4.44 -55.31 6.70
N ARG A 78 -3.66 -54.68 7.60
CA ARG A 78 -4.06 -53.43 8.26
C ARG A 78 -4.31 -52.32 7.23
N TRP A 79 -3.46 -52.21 6.21
CA TRP A 79 -3.65 -51.26 5.12
C TRP A 79 -4.92 -51.54 4.30
N ALA A 80 -5.23 -52.81 4.00
CA ALA A 80 -6.47 -53.19 3.33
C ALA A 80 -7.72 -52.83 4.16
N ASN A 81 -7.68 -53.09 5.47
CA ASN A 81 -8.73 -52.72 6.41
C ASN A 81 -8.89 -51.20 6.51
N MET A 82 -7.79 -50.45 6.57
CA MET A 82 -7.79 -48.99 6.54
C MET A 82 -8.49 -48.44 5.30
N LYS A 83 -8.18 -48.99 4.11
CA LYS A 83 -8.84 -48.59 2.86
C LYS A 83 -10.35 -48.84 2.91
N LYS A 84 -10.79 -50.01 3.41
CA LYS A 84 -12.21 -50.34 3.57
C LYS A 84 -12.92 -49.40 4.55
N ASN A 85 -12.30 -49.10 5.69
CA ASN A 85 -12.83 -48.18 6.69
C ASN A 85 -12.91 -46.76 6.12
N SER A 86 -11.88 -46.30 5.40
CA SER A 86 -11.85 -45.00 4.72
C SER A 86 -13.01 -44.84 3.73
N VAL A 87 -13.32 -45.87 2.91
CA VAL A 87 -14.48 -45.83 2.01
C VAL A 87 -15.80 -45.73 2.79
N THR A 88 -15.95 -46.52 3.85
CA THR A 88 -17.17 -46.54 4.68
C THR A 88 -17.38 -45.19 5.37
N THR A 89 -16.35 -44.66 6.01
CA THR A 89 -16.36 -43.33 6.66
C THR A 89 -16.64 -42.22 5.66
N LYS A 90 -16.08 -42.29 4.45
CA LYS A 90 -16.36 -41.34 3.37
C LYS A 90 -17.84 -41.34 2.99
N THR A 91 -18.46 -42.52 2.81
CA THR A 91 -19.89 -42.62 2.48
C THR A 91 -20.78 -42.04 3.58
N THR A 92 -20.47 -42.32 4.84
CA THR A 92 -21.21 -41.78 6.00
C THR A 92 -21.04 -40.27 6.15
N ALA A 93 -19.84 -39.74 5.91
CA ALA A 93 -19.55 -38.32 6.00
C ALA A 93 -20.07 -37.50 4.80
N GLN A 94 -20.29 -38.13 3.64
CA GLN A 94 -20.69 -37.48 2.39
C GLN A 94 -21.84 -36.45 2.50
N PRO A 95 -22.99 -36.73 3.16
CA PRO A 95 -24.06 -35.74 3.31
C PRO A 95 -23.64 -34.53 4.16
N LEU A 96 -22.82 -34.73 5.20
CA LEU A 96 -22.31 -33.65 6.04
C LEU A 96 -21.29 -32.80 5.27
N ILE A 97 -20.38 -33.44 4.53
CA ILE A 97 -19.43 -32.78 3.63
C ILE A 97 -20.20 -31.93 2.62
N ALA A 98 -21.23 -32.48 1.96
CA ALA A 98 -22.02 -31.77 0.97
C ALA A 98 -22.75 -30.55 1.54
N ALA A 99 -23.32 -30.68 2.74
CA ALA A 99 -23.99 -29.58 3.44
C ALA A 99 -23.01 -28.46 3.81
N GLU A 100 -21.84 -28.80 4.36
CA GLU A 100 -20.83 -27.82 4.74
C GLU A 100 -20.19 -27.16 3.52
N SER A 101 -19.93 -27.92 2.45
CA SER A 101 -19.47 -27.36 1.18
C SER A 101 -20.46 -26.36 0.58
N ALA A 102 -21.77 -26.60 0.73
CA ALA A 102 -22.78 -25.64 0.30
C ALA A 102 -22.76 -24.37 1.17
N ASN A 103 -22.51 -24.50 2.49
CA ASN A 103 -22.35 -23.36 3.39
C ASN A 103 -21.12 -22.52 3.03
N ILE A 104 -19.96 -23.16 2.86
CA ILE A 104 -18.71 -22.49 2.45
C ILE A 104 -18.91 -21.76 1.12
N ARG A 105 -19.55 -22.40 0.12
CA ARG A 105 -19.88 -21.72 -1.16
C ARG A 105 -20.73 -20.47 -0.96
N ARG A 106 -21.76 -20.51 -0.11
CA ARG A 106 -22.58 -19.32 0.19
C ARG A 106 -21.74 -18.23 0.87
N ARG A 107 -20.87 -18.59 1.81
CA ARG A 107 -19.99 -17.63 2.51
C ARG A 107 -18.97 -16.99 1.56
N VAL A 108 -18.44 -17.74 0.59
CA VAL A 108 -17.57 -17.21 -0.48
C VAL A 108 -18.33 -16.17 -1.30
N VAL A 109 -19.54 -16.49 -1.77
CA VAL A 109 -20.37 -15.53 -2.55
C VAL A 109 -20.69 -14.27 -1.74
N LEU A 110 -21.05 -14.41 -0.46
CA LEU A 110 -21.30 -13.26 0.41
C LEU A 110 -20.04 -12.41 0.62
N PHE A 111 -18.88 -13.05 0.74
CA PHE A 111 -17.60 -12.36 0.87
C PHE A 111 -17.25 -11.58 -0.40
N ASP A 112 -17.51 -12.14 -1.59
CA ASP A 112 -17.27 -11.46 -2.87
C ASP A 112 -18.16 -10.20 -3.02
N ILE A 113 -19.43 -10.28 -2.60
CA ILE A 113 -20.33 -9.13 -2.56
C ILE A 113 -19.80 -8.06 -1.59
N ARG A 114 -19.38 -8.48 -0.38
CA ARG A 114 -18.78 -7.56 0.62
C ARG A 114 -17.52 -6.90 0.06
N GLN A 115 -16.67 -7.65 -0.62
CA GLN A 115 -15.44 -7.15 -1.22
C GLN A 115 -15.72 -6.11 -2.32
N SER A 116 -16.70 -6.37 -3.18
CA SER A 116 -17.11 -5.43 -4.24
C SER A 116 -17.72 -4.15 -3.67
N THR A 117 -18.55 -4.28 -2.64
CA THR A 117 -19.13 -3.12 -1.93
C THR A 117 -18.03 -2.29 -1.26
N TYR A 118 -17.08 -2.95 -0.59
CA TYR A 118 -15.94 -2.27 0.02
C TYR A 118 -15.09 -1.55 -1.02
N LYS A 119 -14.81 -2.18 -2.17
CA LYS A 119 -14.05 -1.57 -3.27
C LYS A 119 -14.70 -0.28 -3.77
N GLU A 120 -16.01 -0.26 -3.96
CA GLU A 120 -16.71 0.96 -4.40
C GLU A 120 -16.69 2.04 -3.33
N ASN A 121 -16.95 1.69 -2.06
CA ASN A 121 -16.86 2.63 -0.95
C ASN A 121 -15.44 3.16 -0.72
N PHE A 122 -14.42 2.35 -1.00
CA PHE A 122 -13.01 2.71 -0.81
C PHE A 122 -12.63 3.94 -1.66
N LYS A 123 -13.10 4.03 -2.90
CA LYS A 123 -12.85 5.17 -3.80
C LYS A 123 -13.40 6.50 -3.28
N HIS A 124 -14.42 6.44 -2.42
CA HIS A 124 -15.08 7.61 -1.85
C HIS A 124 -14.62 7.93 -0.42
N LYS A 125 -13.62 7.23 0.11
CA LYS A 125 -13.06 7.54 1.43
C LYS A 125 -12.45 8.95 1.40
N CYS A 126 -12.61 9.67 2.51
CA CYS A 126 -12.23 11.08 2.61
C CYS A 126 -10.74 11.33 2.39
N PHE A 127 -9.85 10.37 2.69
CA PHE A 127 -8.41 10.53 2.47
C PHE A 127 -8.01 10.62 0.98
N PHE A 128 -8.93 10.43 0.03
CA PHE A 128 -8.72 10.76 -1.38
C PHE A 128 -9.06 12.22 -1.73
N GLN A 129 -9.69 12.96 -0.81
CA GLN A 129 -10.11 14.34 -0.96
C GLN A 129 -9.17 15.27 -0.18
N TRP A 130 -8.90 16.46 -0.73
CA TRP A 130 -8.02 17.43 -0.08
C TRP A 130 -8.59 18.00 1.23
N SER A 131 -9.91 18.02 1.37
CA SER A 131 -10.63 18.51 2.56
C SER A 131 -10.58 17.57 3.76
N CYS A 132 -9.86 16.45 3.68
CA CYS A 132 -9.73 15.52 4.79
C CYS A 132 -8.95 16.16 5.96
N THR A 133 -9.61 16.31 7.11
CA THR A 133 -9.02 16.94 8.30
C THR A 133 -8.02 16.02 9.00
N ASP A 134 -8.33 14.73 9.14
CA ASP A 134 -7.49 13.74 9.81
C ASP A 134 -7.24 12.52 8.91
N PRO A 135 -6.41 12.67 7.87
CA PRO A 135 -6.19 11.62 6.87
C PRO A 135 -5.54 10.37 7.46
N TYR A 136 -4.63 10.52 8.43
CA TYR A 136 -3.93 9.38 9.03
C TYR A 136 -4.87 8.48 9.83
N ARG A 137 -5.75 9.07 10.65
CA ARG A 137 -6.75 8.30 11.39
C ARG A 137 -7.69 7.53 10.46
N GLU A 138 -8.10 8.14 9.35
CA GLU A 138 -8.99 7.50 8.38
C GLU A 138 -8.29 6.40 7.57
N ILE A 139 -7.01 6.59 7.25
CA ILE A 139 -6.14 5.56 6.68
C ILE A 139 -5.96 4.39 7.65
N ASP A 140 -5.73 4.66 8.94
CA ASP A 140 -5.56 3.63 9.96
C ASP A 140 -6.85 2.83 10.17
N LYS A 141 -8.01 3.50 10.24
CA LYS A 141 -9.32 2.84 10.25
C LYS A 141 -9.50 1.92 9.05
N ALA A 142 -9.24 2.42 7.84
CA ALA A 142 -9.33 1.61 6.63
C ALA A 142 -8.32 0.44 6.63
N SER A 143 -7.13 0.62 7.22
CA SER A 143 -6.13 -0.43 7.38
C SER A 143 -6.63 -1.56 8.29
N ILE A 144 -7.27 -1.21 9.40
CA ILE A 144 -7.88 -2.18 10.34
C ILE A 144 -9.01 -2.94 9.63
N GLU A 145 -9.93 -2.24 8.95
CA GLU A 145 -11.00 -2.85 8.15
C GLU A 145 -10.45 -3.83 7.11
N MET A 146 -9.33 -3.49 6.45
CA MET A 146 -8.66 -4.38 5.49
C MET A 146 -8.05 -5.62 6.15
N ILE A 147 -7.41 -5.47 7.31
CA ILE A 147 -6.82 -6.61 8.04
C ILE A 147 -7.92 -7.62 8.41
N GLU A 148 -9.09 -7.14 8.87
CA GLU A 148 -10.22 -8.02 9.18
C GLU A 148 -10.74 -8.78 7.96
N MET A 149 -10.82 -8.12 6.80
CA MET A 149 -11.24 -8.76 5.56
C MET A 149 -10.20 -9.74 5.03
N GLU A 150 -8.91 -9.43 5.12
CA GLU A 150 -7.81 -10.33 4.75
C GLU A 150 -7.79 -11.57 5.65
N ASN A 151 -7.99 -11.41 6.96
CA ASN A 151 -8.13 -12.54 7.89
C ASN A 151 -9.34 -13.42 7.53
N THR A 152 -10.45 -12.80 7.14
CA THR A 152 -11.64 -13.53 6.69
C THR A 152 -11.37 -14.27 5.37
N LEU A 153 -10.68 -13.64 4.41
CA LEU A 153 -10.27 -14.24 3.15
C LEU A 153 -9.37 -15.46 3.38
N ASN A 154 -8.37 -15.34 4.25
CA ASN A 154 -7.44 -16.43 4.57
C ASN A 154 -8.19 -17.63 5.16
N LYS A 155 -9.05 -17.39 6.17
CA LYS A 155 -9.90 -18.43 6.76
C LYS A 155 -10.79 -19.10 5.70
N LEU A 156 -11.46 -18.32 4.85
CA LEU A 156 -12.29 -18.89 3.80
C LEU A 156 -11.49 -19.65 2.74
N THR A 157 -10.26 -19.23 2.45
CA THR A 157 -9.37 -19.92 1.51
C THR A 157 -8.92 -21.27 2.07
N GLU A 158 -8.54 -21.33 3.34
CA GLU A 158 -8.21 -22.58 4.04
C GLU A 158 -9.40 -23.55 4.05
N GLN A 159 -10.60 -23.05 4.38
CA GLN A 159 -11.83 -23.83 4.36
C GLN A 159 -12.16 -24.32 2.95
N ALA A 160 -12.06 -23.46 1.93
CA ALA A 160 -12.31 -23.84 0.55
C ALA A 160 -11.31 -24.91 0.07
N ALA A 161 -10.03 -24.78 0.42
CA ALA A 161 -8.99 -25.75 0.05
C ALA A 161 -9.20 -27.13 0.67
N LEU A 162 -9.65 -27.18 1.93
CA LEU A 162 -9.95 -28.44 2.63
C LEU A 162 -11.12 -29.19 1.98
N PHE A 163 -12.15 -28.47 1.56
CA PHE A 163 -13.35 -29.03 0.94
C PHE A 163 -13.29 -29.11 -0.59
N GLU A 164 -12.11 -28.85 -1.19
CA GLU A 164 -11.90 -28.86 -2.65
C GLU A 164 -12.86 -27.92 -3.41
N ILE A 165 -13.18 -26.77 -2.82
CA ILE A 165 -14.01 -25.70 -3.37
C ILE A 165 -13.12 -24.64 -4.02
N ASN A 166 -13.63 -23.97 -5.05
CA ASN A 166 -12.97 -22.81 -5.64
C ASN A 166 -12.68 -21.74 -4.57
N LYS A 167 -11.41 -21.34 -4.51
CA LYS A 167 -10.94 -20.30 -3.59
C LYS A 167 -11.59 -18.93 -3.93
N PRO A 168 -11.90 -18.11 -2.93
CA PRO A 168 -12.32 -16.71 -3.14
C PRO A 168 -11.23 -15.89 -3.83
N ASP A 169 -11.62 -14.88 -4.62
CA ASP A 169 -10.66 -13.95 -5.25
C ASP A 169 -10.23 -12.87 -4.25
N GLY A 170 -8.91 -12.73 -4.05
CA GLY A 170 -8.31 -11.73 -3.18
C GLY A 170 -7.85 -10.45 -3.89
N LYS A 171 -7.93 -10.38 -5.22
CA LYS A 171 -7.31 -9.30 -6.01
C LYS A 171 -7.78 -7.90 -5.61
N ALA A 172 -9.07 -7.71 -5.34
CA ALA A 172 -9.58 -6.40 -4.98
C ALA A 172 -9.02 -5.90 -3.63
N LEU A 173 -8.84 -6.79 -2.65
CA LEU A 173 -8.21 -6.43 -1.37
C LEU A 173 -6.72 -6.10 -1.53
N ILE A 174 -6.00 -6.89 -2.34
CA ILE A 174 -4.59 -6.63 -2.63
C ILE A 174 -4.41 -5.25 -3.30
N ASN A 175 -5.26 -4.93 -4.28
CA ASN A 175 -5.25 -3.64 -4.95
C ASN A 175 -5.60 -2.50 -3.99
N ALA A 176 -6.66 -2.66 -3.18
CA ALA A 176 -7.03 -1.65 -2.19
C ALA A 176 -5.90 -1.43 -1.16
N ARG A 177 -5.18 -2.49 -0.75
CA ARG A 177 -4.02 -2.39 0.13
C ARG A 177 -2.84 -1.66 -0.53
N LYS A 178 -2.64 -1.80 -1.85
CA LYS A 178 -1.67 -1.01 -2.62
C LYS A 178 -2.08 0.47 -2.60
N GLU A 179 -3.34 0.76 -2.94
CA GLU A 179 -3.89 2.11 -2.98
C GLU A 179 -3.85 2.80 -1.60
N LEU A 180 -4.13 2.09 -0.52
CA LEU A 180 -4.05 2.64 0.84
C LEU A 180 -2.63 3.06 1.22
N ARG A 181 -1.63 2.24 0.88
CA ARG A 181 -0.21 2.57 1.09
C ARG A 181 0.22 3.78 0.27
N MET A 182 -0.23 3.86 -0.98
CA MET A 182 -0.01 5.00 -1.85
C MET A 182 -0.68 6.26 -1.29
N ALA A 183 -1.92 6.18 -0.80
CA ALA A 183 -2.61 7.32 -0.19
C ALA A 183 -1.85 7.86 1.02
N LYS A 184 -1.37 6.99 1.90
CA LYS A 184 -0.50 7.38 3.02
C LYS A 184 0.74 8.13 2.53
N LEU A 185 1.42 7.58 1.52
CA LEU A 185 2.63 8.20 0.97
C LEU A 185 2.35 9.61 0.44
N VAL A 186 1.25 9.84 -0.28
CA VAL A 186 0.87 11.20 -0.73
C VAL A 186 0.66 12.11 0.47
N TRP A 187 -0.05 11.66 1.50
CA TRP A 187 -0.27 12.46 2.70
C TRP A 187 1.02 12.79 3.44
N ASP A 188 1.99 11.87 3.49
CA ASP A 188 3.32 12.14 4.05
C ASP A 188 4.03 13.27 3.28
N TYR A 189 4.00 13.24 1.94
CA TYR A 189 4.51 14.35 1.13
C TYR A 189 3.74 15.65 1.36
N ILE A 190 2.41 15.59 1.48
CA ILE A 190 1.57 16.78 1.77
C ILE A 190 2.01 17.41 3.09
N GLN A 191 2.17 16.62 4.16
CA GLN A 191 2.54 17.15 5.47
C GLN A 191 3.95 17.74 5.47
N VAL A 192 4.91 17.04 4.86
CA VAL A 192 6.28 17.54 4.72
C VAL A 192 6.27 18.87 3.97
N ILE A 193 5.72 18.90 2.76
CA ILE A 193 5.77 20.08 1.88
C ILE A 193 5.00 21.25 2.50
N LYS A 194 3.82 21.02 3.09
CA LYS A 194 3.09 22.07 3.83
C LYS A 194 3.88 22.57 5.03
N GLY A 195 4.56 21.70 5.76
CA GLY A 195 5.43 22.10 6.88
C GLY A 195 6.58 23.01 6.43
N TRP A 196 7.25 22.66 5.32
CA TRP A 196 8.28 23.51 4.71
C TRP A 196 7.71 24.85 4.25
N MET A 197 6.59 24.86 3.55
CA MET A 197 5.93 26.08 3.09
C MET A 197 5.48 26.97 4.25
N GLN A 198 4.99 26.40 5.35
CA GLN A 198 4.60 27.14 6.55
C GLN A 198 5.82 27.80 7.21
N ASN A 199 6.93 27.08 7.32
CA ASN A 199 8.17 27.65 7.85
C ASN A 199 8.69 28.80 6.96
N TRP A 200 8.64 28.63 5.64
CA TRP A 200 9.02 29.70 4.72
C TRP A 200 8.10 30.91 4.82
N ARG A 201 6.78 30.71 4.99
CA ARG A 201 5.81 31.80 5.21
C ARG A 201 6.19 32.68 6.40
N GLU A 202 6.74 32.10 7.45
CA GLU A 202 7.18 32.80 8.66
C GLU A 202 8.54 33.50 8.51
N THR A 203 9.25 33.29 7.39
CA THR A 203 10.56 33.90 7.14
C THR A 203 10.44 35.40 6.86
N LEU A 204 11.22 36.21 7.56
CA LEU A 204 11.30 37.66 7.36
C LEU A 204 11.86 38.00 5.98
N TRP A 205 11.33 39.06 5.34
CA TRP A 205 11.71 39.55 4.01
C TRP A 205 13.22 39.62 3.77
N LYS A 206 13.97 40.14 4.74
CA LYS A 206 15.44 40.30 4.65
C LYS A 206 16.20 38.97 4.63
N ASN A 207 15.58 37.90 5.10
CA ASN A 207 16.17 36.57 5.22
C ASN A 207 15.59 35.58 4.19
N ILE A 208 14.72 36.03 3.28
CA ILE A 208 14.18 35.17 2.23
C ILE A 208 15.28 34.86 1.22
N ASP A 209 15.64 33.59 1.15
CA ASP A 209 16.46 33.01 0.09
C ASP A 209 15.55 32.31 -0.92
N SER A 210 15.08 33.06 -1.91
CA SER A 210 14.13 32.56 -2.91
C SER A 210 14.74 31.50 -3.83
N GLU A 211 16.05 31.53 -4.07
CA GLU A 211 16.76 30.55 -4.89
C GLU A 211 16.82 29.20 -4.19
N ALA A 212 17.19 29.17 -2.90
CA ALA A 212 17.19 27.95 -2.11
C ALA A 212 15.78 27.34 -1.97
N MET A 213 14.77 28.17 -1.71
CA MET A 213 13.38 27.72 -1.62
C MET A 213 12.87 27.14 -2.96
N ASP A 214 13.16 27.78 -4.09
CA ASP A 214 12.79 27.29 -5.43
C ASP A 214 13.51 25.98 -5.78
N MET A 215 14.78 25.82 -5.40
CA MET A 215 15.52 24.57 -5.56
C MET A 215 14.86 23.40 -4.82
N GLU A 216 14.41 23.61 -3.57
CA GLU A 216 13.70 22.58 -2.80
C GLU A 216 12.33 22.26 -3.39
N LEU A 217 11.56 23.25 -3.84
CA LEU A 217 10.27 23.00 -4.53
C LEU A 217 10.44 22.22 -5.84
N LYS A 218 11.49 22.51 -6.61
CA LYS A 218 11.85 21.75 -7.81
C LYS A 218 12.27 20.32 -7.46
N LYS A 219 12.94 20.09 -6.34
CA LYS A 219 13.28 18.76 -5.84
C LYS A 219 12.02 17.98 -5.45
N PHE A 220 11.10 18.56 -4.68
CA PHE A 220 9.81 17.94 -4.39
C PHE A 220 9.03 17.61 -5.67
N THR A 221 9.03 18.51 -6.65
CA THR A 221 8.39 18.24 -7.96
C THR A 221 9.01 17.02 -8.67
N LYS A 222 10.34 16.87 -8.61
CA LYS A 222 11.03 15.71 -9.19
C LYS A 222 10.69 14.42 -8.44
N GLU A 223 10.67 14.46 -7.11
CA GLU A 223 10.29 13.32 -6.26
C GLU A 223 8.84 12.89 -6.50
N LEU A 224 7.89 13.81 -6.60
CA LEU A 224 6.50 13.49 -6.92
C LEU A 224 6.35 12.81 -8.29
N ARG A 225 7.22 13.13 -9.25
CA ARG A 225 7.22 12.47 -10.58
C ARG A 225 7.75 11.04 -10.55
N THR A 226 8.56 10.65 -9.56
CA THR A 226 9.03 9.27 -9.43
C THR A 226 7.99 8.36 -8.77
N LEU A 227 6.95 8.94 -8.15
CA LEU A 227 5.82 8.19 -7.60
C LEU A 227 5.00 7.48 -8.67
N ASP A 228 4.27 6.46 -8.24
CA ASP A 228 3.43 5.61 -9.11
C ASP A 228 2.43 6.48 -9.88
N LYS A 229 2.31 6.19 -11.18
CA LYS A 229 1.42 6.91 -12.10
C LYS A 229 -0.05 6.81 -11.71
N ASP A 230 -0.44 5.73 -11.01
CA ASP A 230 -1.81 5.50 -10.57
C ASP A 230 -2.29 6.60 -9.61
N MET A 231 -1.36 7.24 -8.89
CA MET A 231 -1.62 8.28 -7.88
C MET A 231 -1.86 9.66 -8.50
N ARG A 232 -1.40 9.88 -9.75
CA ARG A 232 -1.36 11.20 -10.38
C ARG A 232 -2.74 11.77 -10.72
N ASN A 233 -3.73 10.90 -10.85
CA ASN A 233 -5.11 11.28 -11.13
C ASN A 233 -5.92 11.57 -9.85
N TRP A 234 -5.33 11.36 -8.67
CA TRP A 234 -6.02 11.62 -7.41
C TRP A 234 -6.05 13.11 -7.11
N GLU A 235 -7.17 13.58 -6.58
CA GLU A 235 -7.36 14.99 -6.23
C GLU A 235 -6.25 15.50 -5.31
N ILE A 236 -5.90 14.73 -4.27
CA ILE A 236 -4.83 15.08 -3.32
C ILE A 236 -3.46 15.30 -4.00
N PHE A 237 -3.15 14.53 -5.04
CA PHE A 237 -1.89 14.66 -5.78
C PHE A 237 -1.90 15.91 -6.66
N LEU A 238 -2.99 16.10 -7.42
CA LEU A 238 -3.16 17.26 -8.29
C LEU A 238 -3.15 18.58 -7.51
N ARG A 239 -3.80 18.59 -6.33
CA ARG A 239 -3.80 19.74 -5.42
C ARG A 239 -2.40 20.02 -4.87
N LEU A 240 -1.67 19.00 -4.43
CA LEU A 240 -0.28 19.17 -3.97
C LEU A 240 0.61 19.75 -5.08
N GLU A 241 0.53 19.22 -6.31
CA GLU A 241 1.27 19.78 -7.44
C GLU A 241 0.90 21.24 -7.71
N SER A 242 -0.39 21.59 -7.57
CA SER A 242 -0.85 22.97 -7.73
C SER A 242 -0.28 23.89 -6.64
N GLU A 243 -0.26 23.46 -5.38
CA GLU A 243 0.33 24.23 -4.27
C GLU A 243 1.82 24.51 -4.52
N ILE A 244 2.57 23.50 -4.97
CA ILE A 244 3.99 23.66 -5.31
C ILE A 244 4.17 24.65 -6.47
N LYS A 245 3.38 24.52 -7.54
CA LYS A 245 3.43 25.45 -8.70
C LYS A 245 3.12 26.88 -8.29
N ASN A 246 2.09 27.07 -7.47
CA ASN A 246 1.68 28.39 -6.99
C ASN A 246 2.79 29.01 -6.12
N MET A 247 3.41 28.23 -5.24
CA MET A 247 4.53 28.71 -4.43
C MET A 247 5.75 29.07 -5.28
N ILE A 248 6.10 28.26 -6.30
CA ILE A 248 7.19 28.59 -7.24
C ILE A 248 6.90 29.91 -7.96
N ALA A 249 5.69 30.11 -8.48
CA ALA A 249 5.31 31.35 -9.15
C ALA A 249 5.41 32.56 -8.20
N ALA A 250 4.96 32.41 -6.96
CA ALA A 250 5.05 33.47 -5.97
C ALA A 250 6.51 33.80 -5.59
N LEU A 251 7.37 32.79 -5.44
CA LEU A 251 8.80 33.00 -5.16
C LEU A 251 9.53 33.71 -6.30
N LYS A 252 9.13 33.50 -7.56
CA LYS A 252 9.68 34.27 -8.68
C LYS A 252 9.35 35.75 -8.55
N ALA A 253 8.09 36.10 -8.30
CA ALA A 253 7.68 37.49 -8.08
C ALA A 253 8.43 38.12 -6.89
N VAL A 254 8.60 37.37 -5.79
CA VAL A 254 9.40 37.79 -4.64
C VAL A 254 10.87 38.05 -5.03
N THR A 255 11.46 37.18 -5.84
CA THR A 255 12.85 37.32 -6.32
C THR A 255 13.02 38.60 -7.15
N GLU A 256 12.09 38.89 -8.04
CA GLU A 256 12.14 40.12 -8.84
C GLU A 256 12.04 41.37 -7.96
N LEU A 257 11.18 41.33 -6.94
CA LEU A 257 10.99 42.43 -5.99
C LEU A 257 12.14 42.61 -4.99
N GLN A 258 12.99 41.60 -4.78
CA GLN A 258 14.22 41.72 -3.99
C GLN A 258 15.33 42.50 -4.72
N ASN A 259 15.12 42.90 -5.98
CA ASN A 259 16.08 43.70 -6.72
C ASN A 259 16.39 45.02 -5.98
N PRO A 260 17.67 45.35 -5.71
CA PRO A 260 18.06 46.55 -4.96
C PRO A 260 17.74 47.88 -5.67
N ALA A 261 17.36 47.84 -6.96
CA ALA A 261 16.83 49.01 -7.67
C ALA A 261 15.42 49.42 -7.21
N ILE A 262 14.69 48.51 -6.57
CA ILE A 262 13.36 48.76 -6.02
C ILE A 262 13.45 49.72 -4.82
N ARG A 263 12.51 50.68 -4.75
CA ARG A 263 12.47 51.78 -3.77
C ARG A 263 11.01 52.04 -3.37
N GLU A 264 10.79 52.87 -2.35
CA GLU A 264 9.44 53.17 -1.82
C GLU A 264 8.43 53.55 -2.92
N ARG A 265 8.83 54.37 -3.90
CA ARG A 265 7.99 54.72 -5.08
C ARG A 265 7.51 53.52 -5.90
N HIS A 266 8.34 52.49 -6.05
CA HIS A 266 7.99 51.28 -6.80
C HIS A 266 7.04 50.40 -6.00
N TRP A 267 7.17 50.38 -4.66
CA TRP A 267 6.20 49.74 -3.78
C TRP A 267 4.84 50.44 -3.82
N GLU A 268 4.81 51.78 -3.88
CA GLU A 268 3.58 52.55 -4.07
C GLU A 268 2.90 52.23 -5.42
N GLU A 269 3.67 52.11 -6.50
CA GLU A 269 3.16 51.67 -7.81
C GLU A 269 2.58 50.25 -7.73
N LEU A 270 3.26 49.31 -7.06
CA LEU A 270 2.78 47.95 -6.87
C LEU A 270 1.47 47.89 -6.07
N ILE A 271 1.34 48.71 -5.02
CA ILE A 271 0.12 48.84 -4.21
C ILE A 271 -1.03 49.40 -5.05
N ALA A 272 -0.75 50.39 -5.90
CA ALA A 272 -1.75 50.98 -6.77
C ALA A 272 -2.29 49.97 -7.80
N VAL A 273 -1.41 49.10 -8.33
CA VAL A 273 -1.78 48.06 -9.31
C VAL A 273 -2.52 46.90 -8.64
N THR A 274 -2.01 46.39 -7.52
CA THR A 274 -2.59 45.23 -6.83
C THR A 274 -3.88 45.57 -6.07
N GLY A 275 -4.07 46.84 -5.71
CA GLY A 275 -5.20 47.31 -4.90
C GLY A 275 -5.12 46.88 -3.42
N VAL A 276 -4.03 46.22 -3.02
CA VAL A 276 -3.82 45.75 -1.64
C VAL A 276 -2.94 46.76 -0.91
N ARG A 277 -3.46 47.30 0.22
CA ARG A 277 -2.67 48.21 1.06
C ARG A 277 -1.56 47.42 1.74
N PHE A 278 -0.33 47.70 1.34
CA PHE A 278 0.86 47.02 1.84
C PHE A 278 1.93 48.05 2.17
N ARG A 279 2.79 47.77 3.15
CA ARG A 279 3.99 48.57 3.39
C ARG A 279 5.08 47.65 3.88
N ILE A 280 6.22 47.67 3.21
CA ILE A 280 7.38 46.91 3.69
C ILE A 280 7.92 47.57 4.95
N VAL A 281 7.86 46.81 6.04
CA VAL A 281 8.47 47.09 7.33
C VAL A 281 9.45 45.98 7.70
N ASP A 282 10.29 46.20 8.71
CA ASP A 282 11.33 45.23 9.09
C ASP A 282 10.79 43.85 9.51
N ASN A 283 9.55 43.79 9.97
CA ASN A 283 8.87 42.55 10.37
C ASN A 283 8.04 41.91 9.25
N THR A 284 8.13 42.42 8.01
CA THR A 284 7.41 41.83 6.87
C THR A 284 7.88 40.41 6.65
N THR A 285 6.95 39.47 6.53
CA THR A 285 7.21 38.06 6.28
C THR A 285 6.93 37.68 4.82
N LEU A 286 7.36 36.49 4.41
CA LEU A 286 6.95 35.92 3.13
C LEU A 286 5.42 35.79 3.06
N ASP A 287 4.74 35.41 4.14
CA ASP A 287 3.28 35.29 4.14
C ASP A 287 2.58 36.59 3.75
N ASP A 288 3.04 37.73 4.29
CA ASP A 288 2.49 39.05 3.96
C ASP A 288 2.61 39.37 2.46
N LEU A 289 3.68 38.89 1.82
CA LEU A 289 3.90 39.07 0.38
C LEU A 289 3.07 38.10 -0.46
N LEU A 290 2.87 36.88 0.03
CA LEU A 290 2.00 35.90 -0.63
C LEU A 290 0.53 36.36 -0.64
N GLN A 291 0.09 37.09 0.38
CA GLN A 291 -1.26 37.68 0.45
C GLN A 291 -1.52 38.75 -0.63
N LEU A 292 -0.47 39.30 -1.25
CA LEU A 292 -0.60 40.21 -2.39
C LEU A 292 -1.01 39.49 -3.69
N GLU A 293 -1.05 38.14 -3.67
CA GLU A 293 -1.37 37.31 -4.82
C GLU A 293 -0.57 37.69 -6.09
N LEU A 294 0.72 38.00 -5.92
CA LEU A 294 1.57 38.56 -6.98
C LEU A 294 1.65 37.68 -8.24
N TYR A 295 1.37 36.38 -8.12
CA TYR A 295 1.23 35.46 -9.24
C TYR A 295 0.14 35.88 -10.26
N ARG A 296 -0.81 36.72 -9.86
CA ARG A 296 -1.86 37.28 -10.73
C ARG A 296 -1.44 38.54 -11.47
N PHE A 297 -0.32 39.14 -11.04
CA PHE A 297 0.20 40.42 -11.53
C PHE A 297 1.65 40.27 -12.00
N GLU A 298 2.00 39.10 -12.54
CA GLU A 298 3.38 38.75 -12.93
C GLU A 298 3.96 39.76 -13.93
N ASP A 299 3.18 40.15 -14.94
CA ASP A 299 3.59 41.11 -15.96
C ASP A 299 3.79 42.52 -15.38
N GLU A 300 2.92 42.94 -14.47
CA GLU A 300 3.01 44.24 -13.82
C GLU A 300 4.18 44.33 -12.85
N VAL A 301 4.42 43.28 -12.05
CA VAL A 301 5.59 43.17 -11.16
C VAL A 301 6.86 43.31 -12.00
N LYS A 302 6.97 42.55 -13.09
CA LYS A 302 8.11 42.60 -13.99
C LYS A 302 8.34 43.98 -14.60
N ASN A 303 7.27 44.65 -15.05
CA ASN A 303 7.36 45.99 -15.61
C ASN A 303 7.86 47.02 -14.57
N ILE A 304 7.40 46.94 -13.33
CA ILE A 304 7.86 47.80 -12.22
C ILE A 304 9.35 47.55 -11.95
N VAL A 305 9.77 46.29 -11.94
CA VAL A 305 11.17 45.91 -11.71
C VAL A 305 12.05 46.40 -12.85
N ASP A 306 11.66 46.20 -14.11
CA ASP A 306 12.39 46.68 -15.29
C ASP A 306 12.52 48.21 -15.30
N LYS A 307 11.46 48.92 -14.91
CA LYS A 307 11.48 50.38 -14.76
C LYS A 307 12.48 50.79 -13.68
N SER A 308 12.45 50.13 -12.52
CA SER A 308 13.36 50.43 -11.41
C SER A 308 14.84 50.25 -11.79
N VAL A 309 15.17 49.19 -12.54
CA VAL A 309 16.54 48.91 -13.01
C VAL A 309 17.00 49.98 -14.01
N LYS A 310 16.14 50.38 -14.96
CA LYS A 310 16.44 51.46 -15.90
C LYS A 310 16.66 52.78 -15.19
N GLU A 311 15.83 53.11 -14.20
CA GLU A 311 15.99 54.32 -13.39
C GLU A 311 17.30 54.32 -12.61
N GLN A 312 17.66 53.21 -11.95
CA GLN A 312 18.94 53.09 -11.26
C GLN A 312 20.12 53.28 -12.21
N GLN A 313 20.06 52.71 -13.41
CA GLN A 313 21.11 52.86 -14.43
C GLN A 313 21.22 54.31 -14.91
N MET A 314 20.10 54.99 -15.18
CA MET A 314 20.09 56.40 -15.56
C MET A 314 20.66 57.30 -14.45
N GLU A 315 20.27 57.07 -13.20
CA GLU A 315 20.79 57.81 -12.04
C GLU A 315 22.31 57.60 -11.85
N LYS A 316 22.81 56.40 -12.13
CA LYS A 316 24.25 56.13 -12.11
C LYS A 316 24.98 56.92 -13.19
N THR A 317 24.48 56.89 -14.43
CA THR A 317 25.04 57.66 -15.54
C THR A 317 25.02 59.16 -15.29
N LEU A 318 23.95 59.70 -14.70
CA LEU A 318 23.87 61.11 -14.30
C LEU A 318 24.93 61.46 -13.24
N LYS A 319 25.11 60.62 -12.21
CA LYS A 319 26.16 60.82 -11.20
C LYS A 319 27.57 60.78 -11.78
N ASP A 320 27.81 59.93 -12.77
CA ASP A 320 29.09 59.85 -13.45
C ASP A 320 29.35 61.11 -14.29
N PHE A 321 28.34 61.65 -14.98
CA PHE A 321 28.43 62.94 -15.68
C PHE A 321 28.72 64.11 -14.73
N ASP A 322 28.03 64.16 -13.58
CA ASP A 322 28.25 65.21 -12.58
C ASP A 322 29.70 65.16 -12.05
N LYS A 323 30.22 63.97 -11.75
CA LYS A 323 31.62 63.81 -11.30
C LYS A 323 32.64 64.31 -12.33
N VAL A 324 32.47 63.97 -13.60
CA VAL A 324 33.37 64.45 -14.68
C VAL A 324 33.28 65.97 -14.84
N GLY A 325 32.09 66.55 -14.70
CA GLY A 325 31.88 68.00 -14.74
C GLY A 325 32.52 68.76 -13.57
N PHE A 326 32.71 68.12 -12.42
CA PHE A 326 33.43 68.68 -11.27
C PHE A 326 34.96 68.52 -11.35
N GLU A 327 35.48 67.49 -12.05
CA GLU A 327 36.93 67.33 -12.27
C GLU A 327 37.49 68.29 -13.35
N HIS A 328 36.62 68.90 -14.16
CA HIS A 328 36.98 69.88 -15.21
C HIS A 328 36.75 71.35 -14.79
N LYS A 329 36.48 71.60 -13.50
CA LYS A 329 36.49 72.93 -12.88
C LYS A 329 37.61 73.00 -11.85
#